data_AF-A0A3S1F457-F1
#
_entry.id   AF-A0A3S1F457-F1
#
_cell.length_a   1.000
_cell.length_b   1.000
_cell.length_c   1.000
_cell.angle_alpha   90.00
_cell.angle_beta   90.00
_cell.angle_gamma   90.00
#
_symmetry.space_group_name_H-M   'P 1'
#
loop_
_entity.id
_entity.type
_entity.pdbx_description
1 polymer ?
#
loop_
_entity_poly.entity_id
_entity_poly.type
_entity_poly.pdbx_seq_one_letter_code
_entity_poly.pdbx_strand_id
1 'polypeptide(L)'
;SVSEDTVKTEPQTKKETSAAVAPTVAPAGVIFPTTLAAEFKTEKPAKARMKTCLQGYHGNKDAGTLNGLRWIQKGGGYYSLCNAKLKS
;
A
#
# COMPACT_ATOMS: atom_id res chain seq x y z
N SER A 1 -24.82 37.57 28.23
CA SER A 1 -24.69 36.27 28.91
C SER A 1 -23.62 35.50 28.16
N VAL A 2 -22.35 35.49 28.58
CA VAL A 2 -21.74 34.60 29.62
C VAL A 2 -22.16 33.13 29.39
N SER A 3 -21.32 32.13 29.24
CA SER A 3 -19.90 31.93 29.61
C SER A 3 -19.29 30.78 28.79
N GLU A 4 -17.96 30.76 28.74
CA GLU A 4 -17.08 29.61 28.49
C GLU A 4 -17.30 28.46 29.50
N ASP A 5 -16.99 27.21 29.14
CA ASP A 5 -16.11 26.35 29.96
C ASP A 5 -15.46 25.20 29.15
N THR A 6 -14.16 25.41 28.95
CA THR A 6 -13.03 24.50 28.80
C THR A 6 -13.23 23.01 29.15
N VAL A 7 -12.75 22.13 28.26
CA VAL A 7 -11.91 21.00 28.68
C VAL A 7 -10.64 20.94 27.83
N LYS A 8 -9.52 21.22 28.49
CA LYS A 8 -8.13 21.08 28.05
C LYS A 8 -7.64 19.65 28.32
N THR A 9 -7.00 19.00 27.35
CA THR A 9 -5.95 17.96 27.55
C THR A 9 -5.06 17.86 26.29
N GLU A 10 -3.74 17.93 26.52
CA GLU A 10 -2.56 17.94 25.62
C GLU A 10 -2.34 16.66 24.77
N PRO A 11 -1.27 16.54 23.94
CA PRO A 11 -0.92 17.33 22.76
C PRO A 11 -0.76 16.37 21.57
N GLN A 12 -1.72 16.28 20.65
CA GLN A 12 -1.46 15.55 19.41
C GLN A 12 -0.57 16.43 18.54
N THR A 13 0.72 16.08 18.54
CA THR A 13 1.76 16.67 17.71
C THR A 13 1.25 16.75 16.28
N LYS A 14 0.74 17.94 15.95
CA LYS A 14 0.46 18.38 14.60
C LYS A 14 1.82 18.63 13.96
N LYS A 15 2.36 17.59 13.31
CA LYS A 15 3.28 17.80 12.20
C LYS A 15 2.49 17.60 10.92
N GLU A 16 1.68 18.60 10.60
CA GLU A 16 1.22 18.79 9.23
C GLU A 16 2.41 19.17 8.34
N THR A 17 2.26 18.84 7.07
CA THR A 17 3.07 19.22 5.90
C THR A 17 4.13 18.21 5.50
N SER A 18 3.71 17.25 4.68
CA SER A 18 4.01 17.37 3.25
C SER A 18 3.00 16.53 2.47
N ALA A 19 2.55 17.02 1.31
CA ALA A 19 1.66 16.29 0.41
C ALA A 19 2.07 14.82 0.38
N ALA A 20 1.16 13.89 0.66
CA ALA A 20 1.43 12.46 0.65
C ALA A 20 1.92 12.07 -0.75
N VAL A 21 3.24 12.15 -0.95
CA VAL A 21 3.90 11.70 -2.15
C VAL A 21 3.65 10.21 -2.13
N ALA A 22 2.84 9.76 -3.07
CA ALA A 22 2.44 8.37 -3.14
C ALA A 22 3.71 7.50 -3.17
N PRO A 23 3.72 6.35 -2.49
CA PRO A 23 4.88 5.48 -2.45
C PRO A 23 5.18 4.96 -3.87
N THR A 24 6.17 5.57 -4.51
CA THR A 24 6.98 4.97 -5.57
C THR A 24 7.96 3.93 -5.02
N VAL A 25 8.09 3.86 -3.70
CA VAL A 25 8.88 2.88 -2.96
C VAL A 25 7.98 2.22 -1.92
N ALA A 26 8.05 0.90 -1.81
CA ALA A 26 7.27 0.18 -0.82
C ALA A 26 7.78 0.44 0.61
N PRO A 27 6.89 0.53 1.60
CA PRO A 27 7.30 0.50 3.00
C PRO A 27 8.14 -0.73 3.35
N ALA A 28 8.97 -0.61 4.38
CA ALA A 28 9.74 -1.73 4.90
C ALA A 28 8.79 -2.89 5.31
N GLY A 29 9.21 -4.13 5.03
CA GLY A 29 8.44 -5.33 5.33
C GLY A 29 7.41 -5.74 4.28
N VAL A 30 7.12 -4.90 3.27
CA VAL A 30 6.28 -5.31 2.14
C VAL A 30 7.04 -6.26 1.23
N ILE A 31 6.47 -7.44 0.99
CA ILE A 31 7.02 -8.47 0.12
C ILE A 31 6.33 -8.46 -1.23
N PHE A 32 7.12 -8.52 -2.30
CA PHE A 32 6.63 -8.65 -3.67
C PHE A 32 7.02 -10.00 -4.25
N PRO A 33 6.14 -10.61 -5.07
CA PRO A 33 6.52 -11.75 -5.88
C PRO A 33 7.59 -11.35 -6.89
N THR A 34 8.58 -12.22 -7.08
CA THR A 34 9.64 -12.05 -8.10
C THR A 34 9.27 -12.72 -9.42
N THR A 35 8.34 -13.67 -9.39
CA THR A 35 7.85 -14.39 -10.57
C THR A 35 6.33 -14.48 -10.55
N LEU A 36 5.74 -14.74 -11.73
CA LEU A 36 4.33 -15.09 -11.83
C LEU A 36 4.02 -16.37 -11.06
N ALA A 37 2.88 -16.39 -10.36
CA ALA A 37 2.43 -17.59 -9.69
C ALA A 37 2.15 -18.69 -10.72
N ALA A 38 2.60 -19.91 -10.42
CA ALA A 38 2.50 -21.03 -11.35
C ALA A 38 1.04 -21.36 -11.73
N GLU A 39 0.12 -21.10 -10.81
CA GLU A 39 -1.33 -21.28 -10.96
C GLU A 39 -1.95 -20.41 -12.06
N PHE A 40 -1.29 -19.30 -12.44
CA PHE A 40 -1.79 -18.38 -13.47
C PHE A 40 -1.02 -18.46 -14.79
N LYS A 41 -0.18 -19.48 -14.99
CA LYS A 41 0.62 -19.65 -16.22
C LYS A 41 -0.22 -19.79 -17.49
N THR A 42 -1.45 -20.28 -17.39
CA THR A 42 -2.39 -20.45 -18.52
C THR A 42 -3.22 -19.20 -18.81
N GLU A 43 -3.18 -18.20 -17.94
CA GLU A 43 -3.88 -16.93 -18.12
C GLU A 43 -3.07 -15.98 -18.99
N LYS A 44 -3.75 -15.00 -19.61
CA LYS A 44 -3.06 -13.93 -20.34
C LYS A 44 -2.03 -13.24 -19.43
N PRO A 45 -0.83 -12.86 -19.93
CA PRO A 45 0.24 -12.30 -19.10
C PRO A 45 -0.17 -11.12 -18.22
N ALA A 46 -1.03 -10.22 -18.73
CA ALA A 46 -1.57 -9.11 -17.95
C ALA A 46 -2.42 -9.57 -16.75
N LYS A 47 -3.27 -10.57 -16.97
CA LYS A 47 -4.16 -11.14 -15.94
C LYS A 47 -3.37 -11.98 -14.93
N ALA A 48 -2.37 -12.74 -15.40
CA ALA A 48 -1.47 -13.49 -14.54
C ALA A 48 -0.70 -12.56 -13.58
N ARG A 49 -0.16 -11.44 -14.08
CA ARG A 49 0.48 -10.40 -13.25
C ARG A 49 -0.48 -9.85 -12.20
N MET A 50 -1.69 -9.47 -12.60
CA MET A 50 -2.69 -8.93 -11.69
C MET A 50 -3.03 -9.91 -10.56
N LYS A 51 -3.32 -11.17 -10.90
CA LYS A 51 -3.65 -12.20 -9.90
C LYS A 51 -2.48 -12.50 -8.97
N THR A 52 -1.26 -12.60 -9.51
CA THR A 52 -0.03 -12.80 -8.72
C THR A 52 0.17 -11.65 -7.73
N CYS A 53 0.05 -10.40 -8.19
CA CYS A 53 0.15 -9.23 -7.31
C CYS A 53 -0.98 -9.18 -6.28
N LEU A 54 -2.20 -9.56 -6.65
CA LEU A 54 -3.33 -9.57 -5.72
C LEU A 54 -3.12 -10.58 -4.58
N GLN A 55 -2.60 -11.77 -4.90
CA GLN A 55 -2.23 -12.77 -3.90
C GLN A 55 -1.16 -12.24 -2.95
N GLY A 56 -0.11 -11.61 -3.50
CA GLY A 56 0.93 -10.96 -2.69
C GLY A 56 0.36 -9.86 -1.78
N TYR A 57 -0.56 -9.03 -2.30
CA TYR A 57 -1.21 -7.98 -1.52
C TYR A 57 -2.00 -8.54 -0.34
N HIS A 58 -2.79 -9.60 -0.56
CA HIS A 58 -3.52 -10.27 0.52
C HIS A 58 -2.55 -10.85 1.56
N GLY A 59 -1.47 -11.53 1.13
CA GLY A 59 -0.47 -12.03 2.06
C GLY A 59 0.16 -10.93 2.94
N ASN A 60 0.45 -9.76 2.36
CA ASN A 60 0.95 -8.61 3.13
C ASN A 60 -0.13 -7.98 4.03
N LYS A 61 -1.40 -8.00 3.59
CA LYS A 61 -2.52 -7.52 4.37
C LYS A 61 -2.72 -8.38 5.62
N ASP A 62 -2.71 -9.70 5.45
CA ASP A 62 -2.88 -10.67 6.52
C ASP A 62 -1.70 -10.65 7.48
N ALA A 63 -0.48 -10.42 6.96
CA ALA A 63 0.71 -10.24 7.78
C ALA A 63 0.82 -8.84 8.43
N GLY A 64 -0.07 -7.89 8.11
CA GLY A 64 -0.02 -6.52 8.62
C GLY A 64 1.19 -5.70 8.11
N THR A 65 1.89 -6.16 7.08
CA THR A 65 3.14 -5.55 6.59
C THR A 65 2.93 -4.41 5.60
N LEU A 66 1.68 -4.16 5.16
CA LEU A 66 1.38 -3.10 4.20
C LEU A 66 1.75 -1.71 4.69
N ASN A 67 1.75 -1.44 6.01
CA ASN A 67 2.15 -0.15 6.59
C ASN A 67 1.50 1.07 5.88
N GLY A 68 0.19 0.97 5.56
CA GLY A 68 -0.56 2.01 4.85
C GLY A 68 -0.47 1.96 3.32
N LEU A 69 0.30 1.04 2.73
CA LEU A 69 0.35 0.81 1.29
C LEU A 69 -0.96 0.20 0.79
N ARG A 70 -1.72 0.99 0.02
CA ARG A 70 -2.98 0.56 -0.59
C ARG A 70 -2.73 -0.23 -1.87
N TRP A 71 -3.71 -1.06 -2.26
CA TRP A 71 -3.71 -1.81 -3.52
C TRP A 71 -3.45 -0.91 -4.74
N ILE A 72 -4.27 0.14 -4.90
CA ILE A 72 -4.16 1.19 -5.92
C ILE A 72 -4.39 2.53 -5.24
N GLN A 73 -3.57 3.53 -5.55
CA GLN A 73 -3.75 4.91 -5.09
C GLN A 73 -3.15 5.90 -6.10
N LYS A 74 -3.53 7.19 -6.01
CA LYS A 74 -2.99 8.24 -6.88
C LYS A 74 -1.47 8.16 -6.84
N GLY A 75 -0.81 8.07 -8.00
CA GLY A 75 0.66 8.03 -8.09
C GLY A 75 1.33 6.70 -7.72
N GLY A 76 0.59 5.61 -7.47
CA GLY A 76 1.21 4.31 -7.21
C GLY A 76 0.30 3.30 -6.52
N GLY A 77 0.85 2.64 -5.51
CA GLY A 77 0.19 1.55 -4.78
C GLY A 77 0.87 0.21 -5.02
N TYR A 78 0.46 -0.78 -4.24
CA TYR A 78 1.05 -2.12 -4.24
C TYR A 78 1.09 -2.72 -5.65
N TYR A 79 -0.01 -2.64 -6.40
CA TYR A 79 -0.07 -3.24 -7.74
C TYR A 79 0.94 -2.62 -8.70
N SER A 80 1.09 -1.29 -8.71
CA SER A 80 2.04 -0.59 -9.58
C SER A 80 3.47 -1.01 -9.28
N LEU A 81 3.83 -1.12 -8.00
CA LEU A 81 5.15 -1.56 -7.53
C LEU A 81 5.41 -3.04 -7.87
N CYS A 82 4.45 -3.91 -7.59
CA CYS A 82 4.52 -5.33 -7.90
C CYS A 82 4.65 -5.56 -9.42
N ASN A 83 3.83 -4.89 -10.23
CA ASN A 83 3.86 -5.01 -11.68
C ASN A 83 5.18 -4.47 -12.26
N ALA A 84 5.77 -3.43 -11.66
CA ALA A 84 7.11 -2.98 -12.03
C ALA A 84 8.16 -4.07 -11.74
N LYS A 85 8.12 -4.69 -10.55
CA LYS A 85 9.03 -5.78 -10.15
C LYS A 85 8.92 -7.04 -11.01
N LEU A 86 7.72 -7.37 -11.50
CA LEU A 86 7.50 -8.52 -12.38
C LEU A 86 7.85 -8.27 -13.86
N LYS A 87 8.13 -7.02 -14.23
CA LYS A 87 8.50 -6.61 -15.59
C LYS A 87 9.96 -6.19 -15.72
N SER A 88 10.63 -5.91 -14.60
CA SER A 88 12.07 -5.66 -14.50
C SER A 88 12.84 -6.97 -14.58
#